data_AF-A0A9D5RZI6-F1
#
_entry.id   AF-A0A9D5RZI6-F1
#
_cell.length_a   1.000
_cell.length_b   1.000
_cell.length_c   1.000
_cell.angle_alpha   90.00
_cell.angle_beta   90.00
_cell.angle_gamma   90.00
#
_symmetry.space_group_name_H-M   'P 1'
#
loop_
_entity.id
_entity.type
_entity.pdbx_description
1 polymer ?
#
loop_
_entity_poly.entity_id
_entity_poly.type
_entity_poly.pdbx_seq_one_letter_code
_entity_poly.pdbx_strand_id
1 'polypeptide(L)'
;MNPGKIFKNIIVFLFIVFIALFISQVNGYYEYNEYKKVALTNEQIKEFESDLKAGKKIDIKDYVANTKKEYGNTISDTGLTVSLNIERYIKKAITASFGLLSDLVSE
;
A
#
# COMPACT_ATOMS: atom_id res chain seq x y z
N MET A 1 -3.48 20.70 -29.21
CA MET A 1 -3.04 20.85 -27.80
C MET A 1 -1.52 20.93 -27.79
N ASN A 2 -0.91 21.96 -27.19
CA ASN A 2 0.54 22.19 -27.31
C ASN A 2 1.32 21.24 -26.37
N PRO A 3 2.18 20.34 -26.87
CA PRO A 3 2.83 19.30 -26.08
C PRO A 3 3.63 19.84 -24.88
N GLY A 4 4.26 21.02 -25.01
CA GLY A 4 4.98 21.65 -23.91
C GLY A 4 4.07 22.11 -22.76
N LYS A 5 2.82 22.49 -23.05
CA LYS A 5 1.84 22.84 -22.00
C LYS A 5 1.36 21.61 -21.24
N ILE A 6 1.20 20.47 -21.92
CA ILE A 6 0.79 19.20 -21.30
C ILE A 6 1.88 18.71 -20.34
N PHE A 7 3.14 18.71 -20.78
CA PHE A 7 4.28 18.29 -19.96
C PHE A 7 4.41 19.14 -18.69
N LYS A 8 4.30 20.46 -18.82
CA LYS A 8 4.29 21.39 -17.68
C LYS A 8 3.14 21.08 -16.71
N ASN A 9 1.94 20.81 -17.22
CA ASN A 9 0.78 20.48 -16.39
C ASN A 9 0.97 19.16 -15.62
N ILE A 10 1.60 18.15 -16.23
CA ILE A 10 1.91 16.87 -15.56
C ILE A 10 2.92 17.09 -14.43
N ILE A 11 3.99 17.87 -14.65
CA ILE A 11 4.97 18.18 -13.61
C ILE A 11 4.32 18.94 -12.45
N VAL A 12 3.49 19.94 -12.73
CA VAL A 12 2.77 20.69 -11.70
C VAL A 12 1.83 19.78 -10.90
N PHE A 13 1.11 18.88 -11.58
CA PHE A 13 0.25 17.90 -10.92
C PHE A 13 1.05 16.96 -10.00
N LEU A 14 2.17 16.41 -10.47
CA LEU A 14 3.05 15.56 -9.67
C LEU A 14 3.61 16.30 -8.46
N PHE A 15 3.97 17.58 -8.61
CA PHE A 15 4.45 18.41 -7.52
C PHE A 15 3.37 18.65 -6.44
N ILE A 16 2.13 18.87 -6.85
CA ILE A 16 0.99 19.00 -5.93
C ILE A 16 0.76 17.70 -5.15
N VAL A 17 0.79 16.55 -5.84
CA VAL A 17 0.68 15.22 -5.20
C VAL A 17 1.82 15.01 -4.20
N PHE A 18 3.05 15.37 -4.56
CA PHE A 18 4.20 15.28 -3.67
C PHE A 18 4.02 16.12 -2.40
N ILE A 19 3.58 17.38 -2.52
CA ILE A 19 3.32 18.23 -1.35
C ILE A 19 2.20 17.65 -0.48
N ALA A 20 1.12 17.15 -1.07
CA ALA A 20 0.03 16.52 -0.32
C ALA A 20 0.51 15.31 0.49
N LEU A 21 1.37 14.46 -0.10
CA LEU A 21 1.98 13.32 0.58
C LEU A 21 2.98 13.73 1.66
N PHE A 22 3.80 14.75 1.40
CA PHE A 22 4.75 15.29 2.38
C PHE A 22 4.03 15.86 3.62
N ILE A 23 2.99 16.66 3.40
CA ILE A 23 2.15 17.19 4.47
C ILE A 23 1.45 16.05 5.24
N SER A 24 0.95 15.03 4.54
CA SER A 24 0.33 13.85 5.16
C SER A 24 1.29 13.07 6.06
N GLN A 25 2.56 12.95 5.65
CA GLN A 25 3.59 12.34 6.50
C GLN A 25 3.91 13.19 7.73
N VAL A 26 4.07 14.51 7.56
CA VAL A 26 4.45 15.41 8.67
C VAL A 26 3.29 15.61 9.65
N ASN A 27 2.04 15.61 9.20
CA ASN A 27 0.87 15.90 10.03
C ASN A 27 0.20 14.65 10.63
N GLY A 28 0.94 13.56 10.83
CA GLY A 28 0.56 12.52 11.78
C GLY A 28 -0.27 11.35 11.24
N TYR A 29 -0.44 11.16 9.93
CA TYR A 29 -1.10 9.93 9.43
C TYR A 29 -0.25 8.67 9.70
N TYR A 30 1.07 8.82 9.66
CA TYR A 30 2.00 7.73 9.98
C TYR A 30 2.01 7.44 11.49
N GLU A 31 2.17 8.50 12.29
CA GLU A 31 2.29 8.42 13.74
C GLU A 31 0.98 7.99 14.41
N TYR A 32 -0.18 8.40 13.88
CA TYR A 32 -1.49 7.98 14.39
C TYR A 32 -1.76 6.50 14.16
N ASN A 33 -1.36 5.95 13.01
CA ASN A 33 -1.57 4.53 12.70
C ASN A 33 -0.64 3.64 13.52
N GLU A 34 0.62 4.04 13.71
CA GLU A 34 1.54 3.33 14.60
C GLU A 34 1.12 3.45 16.06
N TYR A 35 0.75 4.64 16.53
CA TYR A 35 0.25 4.86 17.89
C TYR A 35 -1.00 4.02 18.18
N LYS A 36 -1.98 3.98 17.27
CA LYS A 36 -3.18 3.13 17.44
C LYS A 36 -2.83 1.64 17.51
N LYS A 37 -1.89 1.19 16.68
CA LYS A 37 -1.47 -0.21 16.66
C LYS A 37 -0.77 -0.60 17.96
N VAL A 38 0.11 0.25 18.46
CA VAL A 38 0.83 0.07 19.74
C VAL A 38 -0.14 0.16 20.93
N ALA A 39 -1.04 1.15 20.94
CA ALA A 39 -2.03 1.32 21.99
C ALA A 39 -2.96 0.11 22.11
N LEU A 40 -3.50 -0.37 20.98
CA LEU A 40 -4.36 -1.56 20.94
C LEU A 40 -3.62 -2.80 21.45
N THR A 41 -2.34 -2.95 21.10
CA THR A 41 -1.51 -4.07 21.56
C THR A 41 -1.27 -4.01 23.08
N ASN A 42 -1.00 -2.82 23.62
CA ASN A 42 -0.80 -2.64 25.05
C ASN A 42 -2.07 -2.90 25.88
N GLU A 43 -3.24 -2.50 25.37
CA GLU A 43 -4.53 -2.78 26.00
C GLU A 43 -4.80 -4.29 26.03
N GLN A 44 -4.59 -4.98 24.91
CA GLN A 44 -4.75 -6.44 24.82
C GLN A 44 -3.80 -7.20 25.74
N ILE A 45 -2.55 -6.74 25.89
CA ILE A 45 -1.58 -7.33 26.84
C ILE A 45 -2.04 -7.14 28.29
N LYS A 46 -2.52 -5.95 28.65
CA LYS A 46 -3.02 -5.69 30.01
C LYS A 46 -4.23 -6.54 30.36
N GLU A 47 -5.16 -6.71 29.42
CA GLU A 47 -6.35 -7.52 29.60
C GLU A 47 -5.99 -9.00 29.77
N PHE A 48 -5.06 -9.50 28.95
CA PHE A 48 -4.50 -10.84 29.08
C PHE A 48 -3.82 -11.08 30.44
N GLU A 49 -2.98 -10.14 30.91
CA GLU A 49 -2.33 -10.24 32.22
C GLU A 49 -3.32 -10.20 33.39
N SER A 50 -4.40 -9.42 33.26
CA SER A 50 -5.46 -9.33 34.27
C SER A 50 -6.25 -10.63 34.36
N ASP A 51 -6.64 -11.21 33.22
CA ASP A 51 -7.39 -12.45 33.18
C ASP A 51 -6.55 -13.66 33.64
N LEU A 52 -5.23 -13.65 33.42
CA LEU A 52 -4.27 -14.59 34.03
C LEU A 52 -4.28 -14.52 35.55
N LYS A 53 -4.21 -13.30 36.11
CA LYS A 53 -4.25 -13.08 37.56
C LYS A 53 -5.58 -13.49 38.17
N ALA A 54 -6.68 -13.36 37.42
CA ALA A 54 -8.02 -13.76 37.85
C ALA A 54 -8.28 -15.27 37.75
N GLY A 55 -7.35 -16.06 37.20
CA GLY A 55 -7.49 -17.52 37.07
C GLY A 55 -8.54 -17.96 36.06
N LYS A 56 -8.93 -17.07 35.12
CA LYS A 56 -9.84 -17.43 34.03
C LYS A 56 -9.17 -18.43 33.07
N LYS A 57 -9.99 -19.24 32.39
CA LYS A 57 -9.53 -20.09 31.29
C LYS A 57 -9.31 -19.20 30.06
N ILE A 58 -8.08 -19.11 29.57
CA ILE A 58 -7.67 -18.15 28.53
C ILE A 58 -7.44 -18.89 27.20
N ASP A 59 -8.04 -18.40 26.11
CA ASP A 59 -7.67 -18.78 24.74
C ASP A 59 -6.93 -17.59 24.09
N ILE A 60 -5.73 -17.84 23.57
CA ILE A 60 -4.87 -16.82 22.95
C ILE A 60 -5.56 -16.15 21.75
N LYS A 61 -6.52 -16.84 21.12
CA LYS A 61 -7.29 -16.34 19.97
C LYS A 61 -8.24 -15.19 20.32
N ASP A 62 -8.61 -15.04 21.59
CA ASP A 62 -9.51 -13.98 22.06
C ASP A 62 -8.80 -12.62 22.19
N TYR A 63 -7.47 -12.64 22.31
CA TYR A 63 -6.63 -11.44 22.50
C TYR A 63 -5.86 -11.05 21.24
N VAL A 64 -5.83 -11.92 20.22
CA VAL A 64 -5.31 -11.59 18.89
C VAL A 64 -6.45 -10.98 18.08
N ALA A 65 -6.29 -9.72 17.66
CA ALA A 65 -7.29 -9.08 16.81
C ALA A 65 -7.46 -9.90 15.51
N ASN A 66 -8.56 -10.64 15.40
CA ASN A 66 -8.98 -11.34 14.19
C ASN A 66 -9.48 -10.32 13.15
N THR A 67 -8.56 -9.49 12.65
CA THR A 67 -8.85 -8.55 11.57
C THR A 67 -8.81 -9.29 10.23
N LYS A 68 -9.83 -10.10 9.95
CA LYS A 68 -10.31 -10.21 8.57
C LYS A 68 -10.99 -8.89 8.21
N LYS A 69 -10.19 -7.85 7.99
CA LYS A 69 -10.68 -6.62 7.36
C LYS A 69 -10.68 -6.86 5.87
N GLU A 70 -11.86 -6.88 5.27
CA GLU A 70 -11.96 -6.80 3.81
C GLU A 70 -11.57 -5.38 3.38
N TYR A 71 -10.37 -5.23 2.84
CA TYR A 71 -9.83 -3.96 2.30
C TYR A 71 -10.29 -3.70 0.85
N GLY A 72 -11.34 -4.40 0.40
CA GLY A 72 -11.97 -4.21 -0.90
C GLY A 72 -12.75 -2.90 -0.90
N ASN A 73 -12.26 -1.91 -1.62
CA ASN A 73 -13.00 -0.71 -1.94
C ASN A 73 -12.73 -0.35 -3.41
N THR A 74 -13.60 0.47 -4.00
CA THR A 74 -13.53 0.81 -5.43
C THR A 74 -12.19 1.44 -5.84
N ILE A 75 -11.47 2.07 -4.91
CA ILE A 75 -10.12 2.62 -5.13
C ILE A 75 -9.09 1.49 -5.24
N SER A 76 -9.16 0.47 -4.37
CA SER A 76 -8.33 -0.74 -4.45
C SER A 76 -8.53 -1.47 -5.78
N ASP A 77 -9.78 -1.65 -6.23
CA ASP A 77 -10.10 -2.32 -7.50
C ASP A 77 -9.59 -1.52 -8.72
N THR A 78 -9.68 -0.20 -8.65
CA THR A 78 -9.12 0.70 -9.67
C THR A 78 -7.60 0.61 -9.71
N GLY A 79 -6.95 0.61 -8.54
CA GLY A 79 -5.50 0.44 -8.41
C GLY A 79 -5.02 -0.89 -8.98
N LEU A 80 -5.74 -1.98 -8.69
CA LEU A 80 -5.47 -3.30 -9.26
C LEU A 80 -5.58 -3.29 -10.78
N THR A 81 -6.62 -2.66 -11.32
CA THR A 81 -6.82 -2.53 -12.77
C THR A 81 -5.68 -1.75 -13.43
N VAL A 82 -5.25 -0.63 -12.83
CA VAL A 82 -4.11 0.16 -13.30
C VAL A 82 -2.83 -0.67 -13.27
N SER A 83 -2.57 -1.39 -12.16
CA SER A 83 -1.39 -2.24 -12.00
C SER A 83 -1.34 -3.34 -13.07
N LEU A 84 -2.46 -4.04 -13.31
CA LEU A 84 -2.56 -5.08 -14.34
C LEU A 84 -2.32 -4.52 -15.76
N ASN A 85 -2.75 -3.28 -16.02
CA ASN A 85 -2.48 -2.63 -17.29
C ASN A 85 -0.99 -2.29 -17.44
N ILE A 86 -0.35 -1.73 -16.41
CA ILE A 86 1.09 -1.46 -16.40
C ILE A 86 1.88 -2.75 -16.60
N GLU A 87 1.55 -3.82 -15.88
CA GLU A 87 2.19 -5.13 -16.01
C GLU A 87 2.15 -5.64 -17.46
N ARG A 88 1.00 -5.48 -18.12
CA ARG A 88 0.83 -5.91 -19.52
C ARG A 88 1.73 -5.12 -20.48
N TYR A 89 1.88 -3.81 -20.27
CA TYR A 89 2.77 -2.98 -21.08
C TYR A 89 4.24 -3.32 -20.84
N ILE A 90 4.63 -3.53 -19.58
CA ILE A 90 5.99 -3.95 -19.22
C ILE A 90 6.33 -5.30 -19.84
N LYS A 91 5.44 -6.30 -19.73
CA LYS A 91 5.61 -7.61 -20.37
C LYS A 91 5.81 -7.47 -21.87
N LYS A 92 4.97 -6.68 -22.55
CA LYS A 92 5.12 -6.42 -24.00
C LYS A 92 6.47 -5.78 -24.33
N ALA A 93 6.89 -4.77 -23.57
CA ALA A 93 8.17 -4.11 -23.78
C ALA A 93 9.34 -5.09 -23.62
N ILE A 94 9.35 -5.86 -22.54
CA ILE A 94 10.38 -6.87 -22.26
C ILE A 94 10.41 -7.95 -23.35
N THR A 95 9.26 -8.48 -23.75
CA THR A 95 9.17 -9.49 -24.81
C THR A 95 9.65 -8.94 -26.16
N ALA A 96 9.31 -7.68 -26.49
CA ALA A 96 9.80 -7.04 -27.71
C ALA A 96 11.33 -6.85 -27.67
N SER A 97 11.89 -6.40 -26.54
CA SER A 97 13.34 -6.27 -26.36
C SER A 97 14.05 -7.63 -26.48
N PHE A 98 13.54 -8.68 -25.85
CA PHE A 98 14.11 -10.02 -25.98
C PHE A 98 13.95 -10.61 -27.38
N GLY A 99 12.84 -10.34 -28.07
CA GLY A 99 12.64 -10.76 -29.46
C GLY A 99 13.72 -10.15 -30.37
N LEU A 100 13.92 -8.83 -30.29
CA LEU A 100 14.97 -8.15 -31.06
C LEU A 100 16.37 -8.67 -30.75
N LEU A 101 16.67 -8.95 -29.47
CA LEU A 101 17.96 -9.53 -29.09
C LEU A 101 18.12 -10.97 -29.59
N SER A 102 17.06 -11.77 -29.55
CA SER A 102 17.06 -13.15 -30.06
C SER A 102 17.31 -13.17 -31.55
N ASP A 103 16.66 -12.28 -32.30
CA ASP A 103 16.83 -12.17 -33.75
C ASP A 103 18.28 -11.76 -34.10
N LEU A 104 18.89 -10.84 -33.34
CA LEU A 104 20.28 -10.40 -33.53
C LEU A 104 21.34 -11.44 -33.13
N VAL A 105 21.03 -12.33 -32.18
CA VAL A 105 21.94 -13.40 -31.72
C VAL A 105 21.79 -14.67 -32.57
N SER A 106 20.65 -14.82 -33.26
CA SER A 106 20.38 -15.96 -34.15
C SER A 106 20.84 -15.73 -35.59
N GLU A 107 21.37 -14.54 -35.90
CA GLU A 107 22.04 -14.15 -37.14
C GLU A 107 23.58 -14.23 -36.99
#